data_AF-A0A813I834-F1
#
_entry.id   AF-A0A813I834-F1
#
_cell.length_a   1.000
_cell.length_b   1.000
_cell.length_c   1.000
_cell.angle_alpha   90.00
_cell.angle_beta   90.00
_cell.angle_gamma   90.00
#
_symmetry.space_group_name_H-M   'P 1'
#
loop_
_entity.id
_entity.type
_entity.pdbx_description
1 polymer ?
#
loop_
_entity_poly.entity_id
_entity_poly.type
_entity_poly.pdbx_seq_one_letter_code
_entity_poly.pdbx_strand_id
1 'polypeptide(L)'
;SILQLEEFAAVYRELTGTEVDADGVMKILGDRAYVDEFEGTIHAIDASALPRDPNERLSRLFELQSHWRPERLAALVAPALAGVKVDPWLLKKARQVFVELVPGEELRMMVKKFEGI
;
A
#
# COMPACT_ATOMS: atom_id res chain seq x y z
N SER A 1 10.50 4.16 -12.21
CA SER A 1 9.70 5.23 -12.81
C SER A 1 8.64 5.60 -11.80
N ILE A 2 8.50 6.88 -11.46
CA ILE A 2 7.42 7.40 -10.62
C ILE A 2 6.38 7.94 -11.60
N LEU A 3 5.14 7.48 -11.50
CA LEU A 3 4.05 7.88 -12.39
C LEU A 3 2.98 8.55 -11.54
N GLN A 4 2.49 9.72 -11.97
CA GLN A 4 1.37 10.35 -11.29
C GLN A 4 0.12 9.50 -11.49
N LEU A 5 -0.71 9.38 -10.44
CA LEU A 5 -1.93 8.58 -10.49
C LEU A 5 -2.86 9.04 -11.62
N GLU A 6 -3.00 10.36 -11.77
CA GLU A 6 -3.81 10.99 -12.83
C GLU A 6 -3.26 10.68 -14.23
N GLU A 7 -1.93 10.68 -14.40
CA GLU A 7 -1.29 10.34 -15.66
C GLU A 7 -1.50 8.86 -16.02
N PHE A 8 -1.40 7.95 -15.05
CA PHE A 8 -1.73 6.54 -15.28
C PHE A 8 -3.19 6.36 -15.70
N ALA A 9 -4.12 7.00 -14.98
CA ALA A 9 -5.55 6.92 -15.28
C ALA A 9 -5.85 7.46 -16.69
N ALA A 10 -5.21 8.56 -17.09
CA ALA A 10 -5.35 9.14 -18.43
C ALA A 10 -4.84 8.18 -19.52
N VAL A 11 -3.63 7.63 -19.36
CA VAL A 11 -3.05 6.67 -20.31
C VAL A 11 -3.87 5.38 -20.37
N TYR A 12 -4.33 4.87 -19.22
CA TYR A 12 -5.15 3.67 -19.16
C TYR A 12 -6.50 3.88 -19.88
N ARG A 13 -7.13 5.03 -19.68
CA ARG A 13 -8.35 5.40 -20.40
C ARG A 13 -8.11 5.52 -21.90
N GLU A 14 -6.99 6.11 -22.33
CA GLU A 14 -6.65 6.21 -23.75
C GLU A 14 -6.47 4.82 -24.40
N LEU A 15 -5.85 3.89 -23.69
CA LEU A 15 -5.59 2.53 -24.20
C LEU A 15 -6.82 1.62 -24.17
N THR A 16 -7.71 1.78 -23.18
CA THR A 16 -8.79 0.80 -22.88
C THR A 16 -10.20 1.37 -23.01
N GLY A 17 -10.35 2.69 -23.13
CA GLY A 17 -11.63 3.39 -23.07
C GLY A 17 -12.31 3.37 -21.69
N THR A 18 -11.64 2.88 -20.65
CA THR A 18 -12.22 2.72 -19.30
C THR A 18 -11.72 3.80 -18.35
N GLU A 19 -12.65 4.48 -17.67
CA GLU A 19 -12.31 5.36 -16.56
C GLU A 19 -11.99 4.55 -15.30
N VAL A 20 -10.88 4.91 -14.65
CA VAL A 20 -10.40 4.26 -13.43
C VAL A 20 -10.02 5.32 -12.42
N ASP A 21 -10.51 5.16 -11.19
CA ASP A 21 -10.09 5.93 -10.03
C ASP A 21 -8.89 5.26 -9.34
N ALA A 22 -8.42 5.84 -8.23
CA ALA A 22 -7.28 5.32 -7.45
C ALA A 22 -7.46 3.84 -7.09
N ASP A 23 -8.64 3.48 -6.60
CA ASP A 23 -8.97 2.12 -6.18
C ASP A 23 -9.05 1.17 -7.38
N GLY A 24 -9.57 1.62 -8.52
CA GLY A 24 -9.60 0.90 -9.78
C GLY A 24 -8.22 0.61 -10.31
N VAL A 25 -7.32 1.60 -10.29
CA VAL A 25 -5.91 1.44 -10.65
C VAL A 25 -5.24 0.38 -9.76
N MET A 26 -5.48 0.42 -8.45
CA MET A 26 -4.93 -0.57 -7.52
C MET A 26 -5.47 -1.98 -7.76
N LYS A 27 -6.75 -2.14 -8.15
CA LYS A 27 -7.31 -3.44 -8.55
C LYS A 27 -6.64 -3.99 -9.82
N ILE A 28 -6.33 -3.13 -10.78
CA ILE A 28 -5.66 -3.52 -12.04
C ILE A 28 -4.20 -3.90 -11.79
N LEU A 29 -3.48 -3.09 -11.03
CA LEU A 29 -2.06 -3.30 -10.75
C LEU A 29 -1.83 -4.46 -9.77
N GLY A 30 -2.84 -4.85 -9.00
CA GLY A 30 -2.78 -5.99 -8.10
C GLY A 30 -1.61 -5.88 -7.13
N ASP A 31 -0.81 -6.92 -6.96
CA ASP A 31 0.36 -6.97 -6.06
C ASP A 31 1.63 -6.28 -6.62
N ARG A 32 1.56 -5.64 -7.79
CA ARG A 32 2.73 -5.11 -8.52
C ARG A 32 3.03 -3.63 -8.33
N ALA A 33 2.15 -2.88 -7.65
CA ALA A 33 2.37 -1.46 -7.38
C ALA A 33 1.77 -1.01 -6.05
N TYR A 34 2.19 0.14 -5.53
CA TYR A 34 1.54 0.81 -4.41
C TYR A 34 1.40 2.30 -4.70
N VAL A 35 0.44 2.93 -4.03
CA VAL A 35 0.18 4.36 -4.14
C VAL A 35 0.73 5.05 -2.90
N ASP A 36 1.55 6.08 -3.12
CA ASP A 36 1.82 7.08 -2.10
C ASP A 36 0.66 8.09 -2.12
N GLU A 37 -0.19 8.02 -1.11
CA GLU A 37 -1.40 8.83 -1.00
C GLU A 37 -1.06 10.31 -0.70
N PHE A 38 0.11 10.58 -0.11
CA PHE A 38 0.54 11.95 0.18
C PHE A 38 1.09 12.65 -1.05
N GLU A 39 1.82 11.91 -1.90
CA GLU A 39 2.40 12.44 -3.13
C GLU A 39 1.50 12.26 -4.37
N GLY A 40 0.47 11.40 -4.29
CA GLY A 40 -0.41 11.08 -5.42
C GLY A 40 0.26 10.22 -6.50
N THR A 41 1.31 9.48 -6.14
CA THR A 41 2.18 8.77 -7.07
C THR A 41 2.04 7.25 -6.97
N ILE A 42 2.23 6.57 -8.10
CA ILE A 42 2.27 5.12 -8.19
C ILE A 42 3.72 4.65 -8.28
N HIS A 43 4.05 3.68 -7.44
CA HIS A 43 5.36 3.05 -7.38
C HIS A 43 5.21 1.56 -7.70
N ALA A 44 6.02 1.06 -8.64
CA ALA A 44 6.12 -0.37 -8.88
C ALA A 44 6.78 -1.08 -7.69
N ILE A 45 6.29 -2.27 -7.35
CA ILE A 45 6.88 -3.15 -6.35
C ILE A 45 7.06 -4.53 -6.92
N ASP A 46 8.27 -5.05 -6.80
CA ASP A 46 8.54 -6.46 -7.09
C ASP A 46 8.26 -7.29 -5.83
N ALA A 47 7.06 -7.85 -5.76
CA ALA A 47 6.63 -8.69 -4.64
C ALA A 47 7.52 -9.94 -4.47
N SER A 48 8.21 -10.39 -5.53
CA SER A 48 9.12 -11.54 -5.48
C SER A 48 10.46 -11.22 -4.81
N ALA A 49 10.87 -9.95 -4.84
CA ALA A 49 12.07 -9.45 -4.18
C ALA A 49 11.85 -9.14 -2.68
N LEU A 50 10.61 -9.19 -2.19
CA LEU A 50 10.31 -8.93 -0.78
C LEU A 50 10.83 -10.07 0.13
N PRO A 51 11.38 -9.75 1.31
CA PRO A 51 11.87 -10.74 2.27
C PRO A 51 10.84 -11.83 2.59
N ARG A 52 11.30 -13.04 2.89
CA ARG A 52 10.42 -14.16 3.28
C ARG A 52 10.02 -14.11 4.75
N ASP A 53 10.86 -13.55 5.61
CA ASP A 53 10.50 -13.33 7.01
C ASP A 53 9.43 -12.21 7.11
N PRO A 54 8.32 -12.43 7.84
CA PRO A 54 7.25 -11.44 7.97
C PRO A 54 7.68 -10.11 8.58
N ASN A 55 8.59 -10.11 9.57
CA ASN A 55 9.00 -8.88 10.26
C ASN A 55 9.97 -8.08 9.41
N GLU A 56 10.92 -8.75 8.74
CA GLU A 56 11.81 -8.11 7.77
C GLU A 56 11.02 -7.57 6.58
N ARG A 57 10.06 -8.34 6.07
CA ARG A 57 9.16 -7.90 5.00
C ARG A 57 8.39 -6.65 5.41
N LEU A 58 7.75 -6.66 6.58
CA LEU A 58 7.02 -5.50 7.09
C LEU A 58 7.92 -4.28 7.28
N SER A 59 9.13 -4.48 7.82
CA SER A 59 10.11 -3.40 8.00
C SER A 59 10.52 -2.80 6.65
N ARG A 60 10.79 -3.65 5.65
CA ARG A 60 11.14 -3.22 4.30
C ARG A 60 10.01 -2.44 3.64
N LEU A 61 8.76 -2.86 3.82
CA LEU A 61 7.60 -2.13 3.31
C LEU A 61 7.48 -0.73 3.95
N PHE A 62 7.74 -0.61 5.25
CA PHE A 62 7.76 0.69 5.93
C PHE A 62 8.96 1.59 5.57
N GLU A 63 10.06 1.02 5.08
CA GLU A 63 11.16 1.79 4.49
C GLU A 63 10.82 2.36 3.10
N LEU A 64 9.99 1.64 2.33
CA LEU A 64 9.52 2.10 1.03
C LEU A 64 8.52 3.25 1.18
N GLN A 65 7.58 3.12 2.12
CA GLN A 65 6.57 4.13 2.40
C GLN A 65 6.17 4.07 3.88
N SER A 66 6.03 5.24 4.51
CA SER A 66 5.78 5.34 5.96
C SER A 66 4.34 4.99 6.37
N HIS A 67 3.37 5.23 5.49
CA HIS A 67 1.95 5.07 5.74
C HIS A 67 1.33 4.16 4.69
N TRP A 68 0.67 3.09 5.10
CA TRP A 68 0.07 2.15 4.15
C TRP A 68 -1.43 2.01 4.37
N ARG A 69 -2.18 1.87 3.29
CA ARG A 69 -3.54 1.35 3.37
C ARG A 69 -3.54 -0.05 4.02
N PRO A 70 -4.40 -0.34 5.01
CA PRO A 70 -4.40 -1.62 5.72
C PRO A 70 -4.55 -2.83 4.80
N GLU A 71 -5.51 -2.78 3.87
CA GLU A 71 -5.77 -3.80 2.87
C GLU A 71 -4.58 -4.04 1.96
N ARG A 72 -3.85 -2.98 1.60
CA ARG A 72 -2.67 -3.08 0.75
C ARG A 72 -1.50 -3.72 1.48
N LEU A 73 -1.23 -3.25 2.69
CA LEU A 73 -0.19 -3.81 3.54
C LEU A 73 -0.47 -5.29 3.86
N ALA A 74 -1.73 -5.63 4.13
CA ALA A 74 -2.17 -7.00 4.36
C ALA A 74 -1.90 -7.89 3.15
N ALA A 75 -2.24 -7.45 1.95
CA ALA A 75 -1.99 -8.22 0.73
C ALA A 75 -0.49 -8.49 0.50
N LEU A 76 0.37 -7.50 0.76
CA LEU A 76 1.82 -7.63 0.55
C LEU A 76 2.50 -8.52 1.61
N VAL A 77 1.98 -8.55 2.84
CA VAL A 77 2.53 -9.35 3.94
C VAL A 77 1.94 -10.77 3.99
N ALA A 78 0.69 -10.96 3.54
CA ALA A 78 -0.01 -12.25 3.56
C ALA A 78 0.83 -13.45 3.08
N PRO A 79 1.60 -13.39 1.97
CA PRO A 79 2.40 -14.51 1.49
C PRO A 79 3.49 -14.98 2.48
N ALA A 80 3.98 -14.10 3.36
CA ALA A 80 5.01 -14.45 4.35
C ALA A 80 4.43 -15.11 5.61
N LEU A 81 3.12 -15.00 5.85
CA LEU A 81 2.51 -15.34 7.13
C LEU A 81 2.07 -16.79 7.29
N ALA A 82 2.27 -17.65 6.29
CA ALA A 82 2.10 -19.12 6.37
C ALA A 82 0.83 -19.60 7.14
N GLY A 83 -0.31 -18.95 6.90
CA GLY A 83 -1.60 -19.31 7.52
C GLY A 83 -1.95 -18.57 8.82
N VAL A 84 -1.07 -17.70 9.31
CA VAL A 84 -1.41 -16.74 10.38
C VAL A 84 -2.39 -15.70 9.84
N LYS A 85 -3.44 -15.40 10.62
CA LYS A 85 -4.41 -14.35 10.27
C LYS A 85 -3.70 -13.00 10.20
N VAL A 86 -3.79 -12.35 9.04
CA VAL A 86 -3.01 -11.15 8.70
C VAL A 86 -3.41 -9.96 9.55
N ASP A 87 -4.71 -9.65 9.66
CA ASP A 87 -5.16 -8.44 10.37
C ASP A 87 -4.78 -8.44 11.86
N PRO A 88 -5.00 -9.52 12.64
CA PRO A 88 -4.54 -9.56 14.03
C PRO A 88 -3.02 -9.46 14.16
N TRP A 89 -2.27 -10.02 13.21
CA TRP A 89 -0.82 -9.93 13.19
C TRP A 89 -0.36 -8.50 12.91
N LEU A 90 -0.97 -7.82 11.93
CA LEU A 90 -0.67 -6.43 11.60
C LEU A 90 -1.02 -5.49 12.75
N LEU A 91 -2.18 -5.64 13.40
CA LEU A 91 -2.55 -4.81 14.56
C LEU A 91 -1.60 -4.98 15.75
N LYS A 92 -0.90 -6.12 15.86
CA LYS A 92 0.15 -6.31 16.86
C LYS A 92 1.44 -5.57 16.49
N LYS A 93 1.76 -5.49 15.19
CA LYS A 93 3.06 -5.05 14.66
C LYS A 93 3.08 -3.61 14.14
N ALA A 94 1.92 -3.04 13.82
CA ALA A 94 1.75 -1.70 13.28
C ALA A 94 0.66 -0.96 14.06
N ARG A 95 0.60 0.36 13.89
CA ARG A 95 -0.43 1.22 14.50
C ARG A 95 -1.36 1.70 13.40
N GLN A 96 -2.66 1.61 13.67
CA GLN A 96 -3.67 2.26 12.82
C GLN A 96 -3.74 3.75 13.17
N VAL A 97 -3.73 4.59 12.14
CA VAL A 97 -3.92 6.04 12.21
C VAL A 97 -4.98 6.45 11.20
N PHE A 98 -5.60 7.60 11.44
CA PHE A 98 -6.51 8.25 10.51
C PHE A 98 -5.82 9.54 10.07
N VAL A 99 -5.68 9.73 8.76
CA VAL A 99 -5.04 10.91 8.18
C VAL A 99 -6.04 11.62 7.29
N GLU A 100 -6.09 12.94 7.40
CA GLU A 100 -6.93 13.79 6.56
C GLU A 100 -6.05 14.33 5.43
N LEU A 101 -6.09 13.69 4.25
CA LEU A 101 -5.33 14.13 3.07
C LEU A 101 -6.12 15.16 2.26
N VAL A 102 -7.45 15.06 2.30
CA VAL A 102 -8.40 16.00 1.72
C VAL A 102 -9.29 16.52 2.84
N PRO A 103 -9.58 17.83 2.92
CA PRO A 103 -10.42 18.37 3.98
C PRO A 103 -11.77 17.65 4.08
N GLY A 104 -12.06 17.10 5.26
CA GLY A 104 -13.28 16.36 5.56
C GLY A 104 -13.24 14.86 5.22
N GLU A 105 -12.14 14.33 4.66
CA GLU A 105 -12.00 12.91 4.34
C GLU A 105 -10.86 12.27 5.16
N GLU A 106 -11.24 11.45 6.14
CA GLU A 106 -10.29 10.65 6.90
C GLU A 106 -9.99 9.32 6.21
N LEU A 107 -8.70 9.09 5.94
CA LEU A 107 -8.18 7.88 5.36
C LEU A 107 -7.49 7.05 6.44
N ARG A 108 -7.96 5.81 6.58
CA ARG A 108 -7.38 4.84 7.51
C ARG A 108 -6.06 4.32 6.94
N MET A 109 -4.98 4.49 7.69
CA MET A 109 -3.64 4.02 7.32
C MET A 109 -2.96 3.26 8.47
N MET A 110 -1.94 2.48 8.13
CA MET A 110 -1.08 1.73 9.03
C MET A 110 0.32 2.32 8.98
N VAL A 111 0.87 2.61 10.15
CA VAL A 111 2.24 3.10 10.31
C VAL A 111 3.06 2.13 11.16
N LYS A 112 4.38 2.18 11.02
CA LYS A 112 5.29 1.41 11.85
C LYS A 112 5.03 1.71 13.33
N LYS A 113 4.86 0.66 14.14
CA LYS A 113 4.78 0.82 15.59
C LYS A 113 6.18 1.12 16.10
N PHE A 114 6.40 2.28 16.69
CA PHE A 114 7.67 2.59 17.36
C PHE A 114 7.83 1.65 18.55
N GLU A 115 8.89 0.85 18.57
CA GLU A 115 9.31 0.13 19.77
C GLU A 115 9.98 1.13 20.71
N GLY A 116 9.24 1.62 21.71
CA GLY A 116 9.78 2.41 22.81
C GLY A 116 9.77 3.93 22.63
N ILE A 117 8.63 4.55 22.97
CA ILE A 117 8.57 5.74 23.84
C ILE A 117 7.54 5.42 24.92
#